data_AF-A0A3F3A1F3-F1
#
_entry.id   AF-A0A3F3A1F3-F1
#
_cell.length_a   1.000
_cell.length_b   1.000
_cell.length_c   1.000
_cell.angle_alpha   90.00
_cell.angle_beta   90.00
_cell.angle_gamma   90.00
#
_symmetry.space_group_name_H-M   'P 1'
#
loop_
_entity.id
_entity.type
_entity.pdbx_description
1 polymer ?
#
loop_
_entity_poly.entity_id
_entity_poly.type
_entity_poly.pdbx_seq_one_letter_code
_entity_poly.pdbx_strand_id
1 'polypeptide(L)' 'MELLKIKNIPIKRGPISPLPSSRFFFIDDPNGIEIQIVQHN' A
#
# COMPACT_ATOMS: atom_id res chain seq x y z
N MET A 1 -5.68 -4.58 -2.44
CA MET A 1 -4.55 -5.51 -2.15
C MET A 1 -4.52 -6.72 -3.07
N GLU A 2 -5.66 -7.29 -3.47
CA GLU A 2 -5.71 -8.46 -4.36
C GLU A 2 -4.98 -8.25 -5.70
N LEU A 3 -5.19 -7.10 -6.34
CA LEU A 3 -4.50 -6.73 -7.58
C LEU A 3 -2.96 -6.73 -7.44
N LEU A 4 -2.43 -6.36 -6.28
CA LEU A 4 -0.99 -6.36 -6.02
C LEU A 4 -0.45 -7.79 -5.98
N LYS A 5 -1.18 -8.71 -5.34
CA LYS A 5 -0.82 -10.14 -5.33
C LYS A 5 -0.83 -10.74 -6.73
N ILE A 6 -1.86 -10.45 -7.53
CA ILE A 6 -1.97 -10.91 -8.92
C ILE A 6 -0.79 -10.38 -9.77
N LYS A 7 -0.37 -9.13 -9.53
CA LYS A 7 0.77 -8.51 -10.22
C LYS A 7 2.13 -8.82 -9.60
N ASN A 8 2.17 -9.64 -8.56
CA ASN A 8 3.39 -9.98 -7.80
C ASN A 8 4.14 -8.74 -7.28
N ILE A 9 3.39 -7.72 -6.84
CA ILE A 9 3.92 -6.49 -6.24
C ILE A 9 3.91 -6.67 -4.71
N PRO A 10 5.07 -6.75 -4.06
CA PRO A 10 5.14 -6.90 -2.61
C PRO A 10 4.70 -5.62 -1.90
N ILE A 11 4.01 -5.77 -0.78
CA ILE A 11 3.76 -4.66 0.15
C ILE A 11 5.03 -4.47 0.98
N LYS A 12 5.64 -3.30 0.88
CA LYS A 12 6.85 -2.93 1.62
C LYS A 12 6.55 -2.75 3.10
N ARG A 13 5.47 -2.03 3.44
CA ARG A 13 5.06 -1.74 4.82
C ARG A 13 3.54 -1.60 4.96
N GLY A 14 3.01 -2.00 6.11
CA GLY A 14 1.58 -1.95 6.45
C GLY A 14 0.83 -3.25 6.18
N PRO A 15 -0.52 -3.24 6.15
CA PRO A 15 -1.39 -2.05 6.28
C PRO A 15 -1.35 -1.42 7.68
N ILE A 16 -1.53 -0.11 7.73
CA ILE A 16 -1.63 0.70 8.95
C ILE A 16 -3.00 1.38 8.93
N SER A 17 -3.71 1.31 10.05
CA SER A 17 -5.02 1.96 10.24
C SER A 17 -5.00 2.76 11.54
N PRO A 18 -4.49 4.01 11.53
CA PRO A 18 -4.41 4.82 12.74
C PRO A 18 -5.77 5.38 13.15
N LEU A 19 -6.71 5.50 12.20
CA LEU A 19 -8.08 5.94 12.42
C LEU A 19 -9.05 4.93 11.80
N PRO A 20 -10.29 4.80 12.31
CA PRO A 20 -11.28 3.88 11.75
C PRO A 20 -11.60 4.14 10.26
N SER A 21 -11.51 5.40 9.83
CA SER A 21 -11.81 5.83 8.46
C SER A 21 -10.61 5.85 7.52
N SER A 22 -9.40 5.49 8.00
CA SER A 22 -8.21 5.51 7.16
C SER A 22 -7.41 4.21 7.22
N ARG A 23 -6.94 3.76 6.05
CA ARG A 23 -6.02 2.64 5.92
C ARG A 23 -5.00 2.97 4.86
N PHE A 24 -3.73 2.69 5.12
CA PHE A 24 -2.69 2.88 4.12
C PHE A 24 -1.60 1.81 4.19
N PHE A 25 -0.84 1.71 3.11
CA PHE A 25 0.31 0.83 2.99
C PHE A 25 1.29 1.41 1.97
N PHE A 26 2.49 0.84 1.91
CA PHE A 26 3.58 1.30 1.05
C PHE A 26 4.03 0.19 0.10
N ILE A 27 4.39 0.56 -1.12
CA ILE A 27 5.05 -0.30 -2.12
C ILE A 27 6.26 0.42 -2.70
N ASP A 28 7.19 -0.34 -3.27
CA ASP A 28 8.28 0.21 -4.07
C ASP A 28 7.90 0.22 -5.55
N ASP A 29 8.15 1.34 -6.22
CA ASP A 29 8.15 1.45 -7.67
C ASP A 29 9.54 1.06 -8.24
N PRO A 30 9.63 0.45 -9.44
CA PRO A 30 10.90 0.08 -10.05
C PRO A 30 11.91 1.23 -10.24
N ASN A 31 11.47 2.49 -10.26
CA ASN A 31 12.35 3.65 -10.35
C ASN A 31 12.92 4.09 -8.99
N GLY A 32 12.71 3.31 -7.92
CA GLY A 32 13.20 3.61 -6.57
C GLY A 32 12.32 4.59 -5.79
N ILE A 33 11.09 4.84 -6.26
CA ILE A 33 10.13 5.71 -5.58
C ILE A 33 9.28 4.87 -4.63
N GLU A 34 9.12 5.36 -3.40
CA GLU A 34 8.19 4.76 -2.46
C GLU A 34 6.79 5.35 -2.66
N ILE A 35 5.80 4.49 -2.93
CA ILE A 35 4.42 4.89 -3.14
C ILE A 35 3.60 4.54 -1.91
N GLN A 36 2.97 5.56 -1.31
CA GLN A 36 1.97 5.38 -0.26
C GLN A 36 0.57 5.33 -0.88
N ILE A 37 -0.15 4.23 -0.65
CA ILE A 37 -1.53 4.08 -1.09
C ILE A 37 -2.43 4.25 0.13
N VAL A 38 -3.30 5.25 0.08
CA VAL A 38 -4.23 5.60 1.17
C VAL A 38 -5.67 5.37 0.71
N GLN A 39 -6.44 4.71 1.55
CA GLN A 39 -7.89 4.61 1.46
C GLN A 39 -8.50 5.46 2.57
N HIS A 40 -9.44 6.33 2.20
CA HIS A 40 -10.30 7.09 3.10
C HIS A 40 -11.76 6.72 2.81
N ASN A 41 -12.55 6.45 3.84
CA ASN A 41 -14.00 6.20 3.74
C ASN A 41 -14.81 7.45 4.05
#